data_AF-A0A932PBN2-F1
#
_entry.id   AF-A0A932PBN2-F1
#
_cell.length_a   1.000
_cell.length_b   1.000
_cell.length_c   1.000
_cell.angle_alpha   90.00
_cell.angle_beta   90.00
_cell.angle_gamma   90.00
#
_symmetry.space_group_name_H-M   'P 1'
#
loop_
_entity.id
_entity.type
_entity.pdbx_description
1 polymer ?
#
loop_
_entity_poly.entity_id
_entity_poly.type
_entity_poly.pdbx_seq_one_letter_code
_entity_poly.pdbx_strand_id
1 'polypeptide(L)'
;MRASLIRSTIAVAALAAFLTPHAATAAKVAVWRQDSKEDFDSAKLSGIVVGAEGELTLGRELKEVADLAAASVWDLVRTADGKVFAATALPGQVVEIESDGKVHSLWKDDQV
;
A
#
# COMPACT_ATOMS: atom_id res chain seq x y z
N MET A 1 -34.26 -10.73 64.09
CA MET A 1 -33.30 -11.81 63.77
C MET A 1 -33.39 -12.36 62.33
N ARG A 2 -34.59 -12.52 61.72
CA ARG A 2 -34.76 -13.11 60.37
C ARG A 2 -34.19 -12.30 59.20
N ALA A 3 -34.24 -10.96 59.24
CA ALA A 3 -33.73 -10.09 58.17
C ALA A 3 -32.19 -10.06 58.03
N SER A 4 -31.45 -10.34 59.12
CA SER A 4 -29.98 -10.39 59.14
C SER A 4 -29.44 -11.65 58.47
N LEU A 5 -30.15 -12.78 58.63
CA LEU A 5 -29.81 -14.06 58.00
C LEU A 5 -30.04 -14.02 56.49
N ILE A 6 -31.10 -13.34 56.04
CA ILE A 6 -31.44 -13.17 54.62
C ILE A 6 -30.41 -12.28 53.90
N ARG A 7 -29.90 -11.23 54.55
CA ARG A 7 -28.85 -10.38 53.97
C ARG A 7 -27.51 -11.10 53.87
N SER A 8 -27.19 -11.95 54.85
CA SER A 8 -25.95 -12.73 54.87
C SER A 8 -25.96 -13.84 53.82
N THR A 9 -27.09 -14.52 53.60
CA THR A 9 -27.20 -15.53 52.53
C THR A 9 -27.14 -14.91 51.14
N ILE A 10 -27.72 -13.72 50.93
CA ILE A 10 -27.60 -12.99 49.65
C ILE A 10 -26.15 -12.59 49.38
N ALA A 11 -25.43 -12.10 50.39
CA ALA A 11 -24.02 -11.73 50.26
C ALA A 11 -23.11 -12.94 49.94
N VAL A 12 -23.36 -14.09 50.57
CA VAL A 12 -22.62 -15.33 50.29
C VAL A 12 -22.92 -15.88 48.89
N ALA A 13 -24.18 -15.81 48.45
CA ALA A 13 -24.56 -16.22 47.09
C ALA A 13 -23.95 -15.30 46.02
N ALA A 14 -23.91 -13.99 46.26
CA ALA A 14 -23.28 -13.03 45.35
C ALA A 14 -21.76 -13.21 45.26
N LEU A 15 -21.09 -13.52 46.38
CA LEU A 15 -19.66 -13.81 46.40
C LEU A 15 -19.35 -15.14 45.70
N ALA A 16 -20.18 -16.17 45.90
CA ALA A 16 -20.03 -17.45 45.20
C ALA A 16 -20.19 -17.32 43.68
N ALA A 17 -21.10 -16.45 43.21
CA ALA A 17 -21.28 -16.16 41.78
C ALA A 17 -20.08 -15.40 41.17
N PHE A 18 -19.34 -14.62 41.98
CA PHE A 18 -18.14 -13.91 41.53
C PHE A 18 -16.87 -14.78 41.55
N LEU A 19 -16.82 -15.83 42.36
CA LEU A 19 -15.70 -16.78 42.39
C LEU A 19 -15.81 -17.89 41.33
N THR A 20 -16.88 -17.93 40.54
CA THR A 20 -16.99 -18.86 39.41
C THR A 20 -15.92 -18.54 38.36
N PRO A 21 -14.93 -19.42 38.15
CA PRO A 21 -13.87 -19.16 37.18
C PRO A 21 -14.51 -19.05 35.79
N HIS A 22 -14.40 -17.88 35.18
CA HIS A 22 -14.80 -17.75 33.79
C HIS A 22 -13.76 -18.48 32.94
N ALA A 23 -14.19 -19.48 32.19
CA ALA A 23 -13.33 -20.17 31.23
C ALA A 23 -12.79 -19.14 30.23
N ALA A 24 -11.53 -18.75 30.37
CA ALA A 24 -10.85 -17.93 29.38
C ALA A 24 -10.77 -18.75 28.09
N THR A 25 -11.42 -18.28 27.04
CA THR A 25 -11.28 -18.87 25.71
C THR A 25 -9.88 -18.57 25.20
N ALA A 26 -9.00 -19.57 25.27
CA ALA A 26 -7.71 -19.49 24.58
C ALA A 26 -7.97 -19.40 23.08
N ALA A 27 -7.56 -18.31 22.44
CA ALA A 27 -7.60 -18.20 21.00
C ALA A 27 -6.68 -19.28 20.40
N LYS A 28 -7.21 -20.09 19.47
CA LYS A 28 -6.37 -21.01 18.70
C LYS A 28 -5.36 -20.18 17.89
N VAL A 29 -4.08 -20.49 18.03
CA VAL A 29 -3.05 -19.93 17.16
C VAL A 29 -3.24 -20.55 15.78
N ALA A 30 -3.60 -19.73 14.80
CA ALA A 30 -3.54 -20.11 13.40
C ALA A 30 -2.11 -19.88 12.90
N VAL A 31 -1.43 -20.95 12.51
CA VAL A 31 -0.17 -20.84 11.77
C VAL A 31 -0.52 -20.90 10.30
N TRP A 32 -0.11 -19.88 9.57
CA TRP A 32 -0.25 -19.82 8.12
C TRP A 32 1.13 -19.75 7.50
N ARG A 33 1.29 -20.43 6.37
CA ARG A 33 2.53 -20.57 5.63
C ARG A 33 2.23 -20.29 4.16
N GLN A 34 2.96 -19.34 3.57
CA GLN A 34 2.99 -19.11 2.13
C GLN A 34 4.43 -19.24 1.68
N ASP A 35 4.75 -20.33 1.02
CA ASP A 35 6.10 -20.61 0.51
C ASP A 35 6.11 -21.49 -0.74
N SER A 36 4.94 -21.80 -1.32
CA SER A 36 4.82 -22.45 -2.63
C SER A 36 4.59 -21.41 -3.73
N LYS A 37 4.89 -21.76 -4.98
CA LYS A 37 4.62 -20.90 -6.13
C LYS A 37 3.12 -20.58 -6.25
N GLU A 38 2.29 -21.58 -6.03
CA GLU A 38 0.83 -21.50 -6.13
C GLU A 38 0.24 -20.50 -5.12
N ASP A 39 0.88 -20.34 -3.96
CA ASP A 39 0.51 -19.34 -2.96
C ASP A 39 0.66 -17.89 -3.48
N PHE A 40 1.61 -17.67 -4.39
CA PHE A 40 1.89 -16.36 -4.97
C PHE A 40 1.24 -16.14 -6.34
N ASP A 41 0.79 -17.21 -7.02
CA ASP A 41 0.17 -17.10 -8.36
C ASP A 41 -1.11 -16.24 -8.36
N SER A 42 -1.80 -16.13 -7.22
CA SER A 42 -2.97 -15.26 -7.04
C SER A 42 -2.67 -13.91 -6.39
N ALA A 43 -1.40 -13.62 -6.08
CA ALA A 43 -1.02 -12.40 -5.38
C ALA A 43 -1.21 -11.16 -6.25
N LYS A 44 -1.73 -10.09 -5.65
CA LYS A 44 -1.75 -8.76 -6.25
C LYS A 44 -0.55 -7.97 -5.76
N LEU A 45 0.40 -7.73 -6.66
CA LEU A 45 1.54 -6.85 -6.40
C LEU A 45 1.07 -5.40 -6.50
N SER A 46 1.07 -4.69 -5.38
CA SER A 46 0.73 -3.27 -5.32
C SER A 46 1.74 -2.57 -4.42
N GLY A 47 2.46 -1.58 -4.97
CA GLY A 47 3.53 -0.90 -4.23
C GLY A 47 4.70 -1.81 -3.88
N ILE A 48 4.97 -2.84 -4.67
CA ILE A 48 6.07 -3.80 -4.47
C ILE A 48 6.87 -3.90 -5.77
N VAL A 49 8.19 -4.01 -5.66
CA VAL A 49 9.11 -4.33 -6.76
C VAL A 49 9.54 -5.78 -6.63
N VAL A 50 9.46 -6.52 -7.74
CA VAL A 50 10.03 -7.86 -7.88
C VAL A 50 11.40 -7.72 -8.51
N GLY A 51 12.44 -8.09 -7.76
CA GLY A 51 13.80 -8.10 -8.28
C GLY A 51 14.08 -9.29 -9.19
N ALA A 52 15.27 -9.31 -9.78
CA ALA A 52 15.63 -10.30 -10.79
C ALA A 52 15.71 -11.73 -10.22
N GLU A 53 16.00 -11.87 -8.93
CA GLU A 53 16.08 -13.16 -8.23
C GLU A 53 14.75 -13.53 -7.56
N GLY A 54 13.69 -12.72 -7.76
CA GLY A 54 12.37 -12.93 -7.19
C GLY A 54 12.19 -12.35 -5.79
N GLU A 55 13.14 -11.56 -5.30
CA GLU A 55 13.03 -10.85 -4.04
C GLU A 55 11.97 -9.74 -4.11
N LEU A 56 11.22 -9.56 -3.02
CA LEU A 56 10.17 -8.55 -2.90
C LEU A 56 10.66 -7.38 -2.07
N THR A 57 10.56 -6.16 -2.59
CA THR A 57 10.89 -4.92 -1.89
C THR A 57 9.77 -3.90 -2.00
N LEU A 58 9.70 -2.94 -1.08
CA LEU A 58 8.72 -1.85 -1.16
C LEU A 58 9.01 -0.98 -2.39
N GLY A 59 8.00 -0.80 -3.23
CA GLY A 59 8.05 0.16 -4.34
C GLY A 59 8.00 1.60 -3.82
N ARG A 60 8.57 2.53 -4.59
CA ARG A 60 8.38 3.95 -4.33
C ARG A 60 7.01 4.37 -4.83
N GLU A 61 6.41 5.35 -4.15
CA GLU A 61 5.23 6.03 -4.68
C GLU A 61 5.62 6.72 -6.01
N LEU A 62 4.85 6.42 -7.06
CA LEU A 62 4.99 7.06 -8.35
C LEU A 62 3.87 8.08 -8.49
N LYS A 63 4.25 9.34 -8.68
CA LYS A 63 3.32 10.41 -9.01
C LYS A 63 3.47 10.73 -10.49
N GLU A 64 2.36 10.66 -11.22
CA GLU A 64 2.32 11.12 -12.61
C GLU A 64 2.61 12.62 -12.66
N VAL A 65 3.55 13.01 -13.55
CA VAL A 65 3.98 14.40 -13.70
C VAL A 65 3.34 15.04 -14.92
N ALA A 66 3.21 14.30 -16.01
CA ALA A 66 2.51 14.69 -17.22
C ALA A 66 2.15 13.47 -18.06
N ASP A 67 1.06 13.58 -18.81
CA ASP A 67 0.70 12.64 -19.88
C ASP A 67 1.29 13.16 -21.21
N LEU A 68 2.11 12.34 -21.86
CA LEU A 68 2.78 12.68 -23.10
C LEU A 68 2.19 11.86 -24.24
N ALA A 69 1.76 12.55 -25.31
CA ALA A 69 1.28 11.92 -26.53
C ALA A 69 2.43 11.32 -27.37
N ALA A 70 3.16 10.36 -26.80
CA ALA A 70 4.27 9.64 -27.41
C ALA A 70 4.36 8.20 -26.90
N ALA A 71 4.87 7.29 -27.73
CA ALA A 71 5.00 5.89 -27.36
C ALA A 71 6.10 5.62 -26.31
N SER A 72 7.12 6.49 -26.25
CA SER A 72 8.23 6.34 -25.31
C SER A 72 8.91 7.68 -25.01
N VAL A 73 9.60 7.73 -23.87
CA VAL A 73 10.53 8.79 -23.49
C VAL A 73 11.93 8.22 -23.53
N TRP A 74 12.82 8.84 -24.32
CA TRP A 74 14.21 8.42 -24.49
C TRP A 74 15.14 9.02 -23.45
N ASP A 75 14.92 10.29 -23.11
CA ASP A 75 15.77 11.02 -22.18
C ASP A 75 14.99 12.10 -21.44
N LEU A 76 15.46 12.43 -20.23
CA LEU A 76 14.85 13.39 -19.32
C LEU A 76 15.92 14.22 -18.63
N VAL A 77 15.73 15.53 -18.57
CA VAL A 77 16.53 16.41 -17.71
C VAL A 77 15.63 17.32 -16.89
N ARG A 78 15.90 17.40 -15.59
CA ARG A 78 15.21 18.29 -14.66
C ARG A 78 16.04 19.55 -14.42
N THR A 79 15.41 20.70 -14.47
CA THR A 79 16.04 21.99 -14.17
C THR A 79 15.93 22.34 -12.68
N ALA A 80 16.72 23.32 -12.24
CA ALA A 80 16.75 23.75 -10.84
C ALA A 80 15.43 24.39 -10.36
N ASP A 81 14.68 25.03 -11.27
CA ASP A 81 13.34 25.59 -11.04
C ASP A 81 12.21 24.54 -11.12
N GLY A 82 12.56 23.27 -11.38
CA GLY A 82 11.65 22.14 -11.24
C GLY A 82 10.92 21.73 -12.53
N LYS A 83 11.20 22.38 -13.66
CA LYS A 83 10.74 21.93 -14.98
C LYS A 83 11.45 20.65 -15.40
N VAL A 84 10.84 19.91 -16.31
CA VAL A 84 11.41 18.69 -16.89
C VAL A 84 11.35 18.79 -18.40
N PHE A 85 12.48 18.57 -19.07
CA PHE A 85 12.53 18.42 -20.51
C PHE A 85 12.54 16.93 -20.84
N ALA A 86 11.72 16.52 -21.80
CA ALA A 86 11.62 15.14 -22.25
C ALA A 86 11.86 15.04 -23.76
N ALA A 87 12.73 14.12 -24.16
CA ALA A 87 12.88 13.68 -25.54
C ALA A 87 12.01 12.44 -25.76
N THR A 88 11.11 12.47 -26.74
CA THR A 88 10.12 11.41 -26.98
C THR A 88 10.38 10.61 -28.25
N ALA A 89 9.74 9.44 -28.36
CA ALA A 89 9.73 8.56 -29.51
C ALA A 89 8.31 8.33 -30.03
N LEU A 90 8.16 8.27 -31.35
CA LEU A 90 6.91 7.90 -32.03
C LEU A 90 5.70 8.68 -31.45
N PRO A 91 5.63 10.01 -31.64
CA PRO A 91 6.50 10.85 -32.48
C PRO A 91 7.78 11.34 -31.78
N GLY A 92 8.80 11.67 -32.57
CA GLY A 92 10.03 12.32 -32.10
C GLY A 92 9.77 13.79 -31.76
N GLN A 93 9.77 14.14 -30.48
CA GLN A 93 9.55 15.52 -30.01
C GLN A 93 10.47 15.85 -28.84
N VAL A 94 10.73 17.13 -28.65
CA VAL A 94 11.28 17.67 -27.41
C VAL A 94 10.20 18.53 -26.78
N VAL A 95 9.81 18.19 -25.55
CA VAL A 95 8.79 18.91 -24.78
C VAL A 95 9.36 19.43 -23.47
N GLU A 96 8.87 20.58 -23.04
CA GLU A 96 9.03 21.13 -21.69
C GLU A 96 7.79 20.79 -20.87
N ILE A 97 8.00 20.30 -19.65
CA ILE A 97 6.96 19.99 -18.67
C ILE A 97 7.16 20.94 -17.51
N GLU A 98 6.19 21.82 -17.31
CA GLU A 98 6.16 22.77 -16.21
C GLU A 98 5.95 22.06 -14.86
N SER A 99 6.27 22.76 -13.77
CA SER A 99 6.09 22.24 -12.41
C SER A 99 4.64 21.87 -12.05
N ASP A 100 3.66 22.40 -12.80
CA ASP A 100 2.23 22.11 -12.67
C ASP A 100 1.75 20.99 -13.62
N GLY A 101 2.65 20.39 -14.40
CA GLY A 101 2.37 19.31 -15.35
C GLY A 101 1.95 19.78 -16.75
N LYS A 102 1.89 21.10 -17.02
CA LYS A 102 1.62 21.60 -18.38
C LYS A 102 2.76 21.26 -19.32
N VAL A 103 2.41 20.81 -20.52
CA VAL A 103 3.36 20.37 -21.54
C VAL A 103 3.41 21.38 -22.68
N HIS A 104 4.61 21.85 -23.01
CA HIS A 104 4.90 22.74 -24.14
C HIS A 104 5.82 22.04 -25.13
N SER A 105 5.41 21.96 -26.39
CA SER A 105 6.29 21.45 -27.44
C SER A 105 7.36 22.49 -27.77
N LEU A 106 8.63 22.10 -27.73
CA LEU A 106 9.75 22.93 -28.12
C LEU A 106 10.24 22.61 -29.52
N TRP A 107 10.22 21.33 -29.86
CA TRP A 107 10.62 20.82 -31.16
C TRP A 107 9.82 19.57 -31.50
N LYS A 108 9.55 19.36 -32.78
CA LYS A 108 8.95 18.14 -33.32
C LYS A 108 9.69 17.77 -34.58
N ASP A 109 9.82 16.49 -34.85
CA ASP A 109 10.30 16.03 -36.15
C ASP A 109 9.24 16.37 -37.22
N ASP A 110 9.68 17.05 -38.27
CA ASP A 110 8.82 17.49 -39.38
C ASP A 110 8.55 16.35 -40.38
N GLN A 111 9.21 15.21 -40.21
CA GLN A 111 9.27 14.11 -41.19
C GLN A 111 8.40 12.89 -40.82
N VAL A 112 7.52 12.99 -39.81
CA VAL A 112 6.59 11.92 -39.40
C VAL A 112 5.14 12.38 -39.41
#